data_AF-A0A6L6GEA0-F1
#
_entry.id   AF-A0A6L6GEA0-F1
#
_cell.length_a   1.000
_cell.length_b   1.000
_cell.length_c   1.000
_cell.angle_alpha   90.00
_cell.angle_beta   90.00
_cell.angle_gamma   90.00
#
_symmetry.space_group_name_H-M   'P 1'
#
loop_
_entity.id
_entity.type
_entity.pdbx_description
1 polymer ?
#
loop_
_entity_poly.entity_id
_entity_poly.type
_entity_poly.pdbx_seq_one_letter_code
_entity_poly.pdbx_strand_id
1 'polypeptide(L)'
;MYELVLLTLGFILGFCIKARLNKSHPKQNHRSYYRPMTHQQKLQLKSYHQTDSDRIRELNLLSANESVFLRLLKQTFIDFDIAIKQKRFIVLDKDKMPCAIFEYRDGTQAIKLVDSEDGIPLHLYKGLISSSELKIDYQNIISKYK
;
A
#
# COMPACT_ATOMS: atom_id res chain seq x y z
N MET A 1 51.09 -5.69 -55.09
CA MET A 1 50.70 -6.97 -54.45
C MET A 1 50.68 -6.90 -52.92
N TYR A 2 51.36 -5.96 -52.26
CA TYR A 2 51.37 -5.84 -50.79
C TYR A 2 50.14 -5.12 -50.20
N GLU A 3 49.48 -4.24 -50.98
CA GLU A 3 48.32 -3.47 -50.50
C GLU A 3 47.08 -4.34 -50.22
N LEU A 4 46.83 -5.35 -51.06
CA LEU A 4 45.76 -6.32 -50.85
C LEU A 4 46.01 -7.23 -49.64
N VAL A 5 47.28 -7.52 -49.34
CA VAL A 5 47.68 -8.33 -48.17
C VAL A 5 47.47 -7.55 -46.88
N LEU A 6 47.77 -6.25 -46.85
CA LEU A 6 47.54 -5.41 -45.67
C LEU A 6 46.04 -5.24 -45.37
N LEU A 7 45.22 -5.10 -46.41
CA LEU A 7 43.77 -4.93 -46.26
C LEU A 7 43.09 -6.21 -45.75
N THR A 8 43.51 -7.37 -46.25
CA THR A 8 43.00 -8.67 -45.77
C THR A 8 43.46 -8.98 -44.34
N LEU A 9 44.70 -8.64 -43.98
CA LEU A 9 45.21 -8.82 -42.61
C LEU A 9 44.46 -7.94 -41.59
N GLY A 10 44.20 -6.68 -41.94
CA GLY A 10 43.43 -5.75 -41.10
C GLY A 10 41.99 -6.23 -40.86
N PHE A 11 41.36 -6.82 -41.88
CA PHE A 11 40.01 -7.36 -41.78
C PHE A 11 39.94 -8.58 -40.83
N ILE A 12 40.92 -9.47 -40.90
CA ILE A 12 41.01 -10.66 -40.04
C ILE A 12 41.26 -10.24 -38.58
N LEU A 13 42.19 -9.30 -38.34
CA LEU A 13 42.47 -8.77 -37.00
C LEU A 13 41.25 -8.07 -36.39
N GLY A 14 40.54 -7.26 -37.17
CA GLY A 14 39.30 -6.61 -36.72
C GLY A 14 38.21 -7.61 -36.35
N PHE A 15 38.06 -8.69 -37.13
CA PHE A 15 37.09 -9.74 -36.85
C PHE A 15 37.43 -10.54 -35.58
N CYS A 16 38.71 -10.85 -35.36
CA CYS A 16 39.18 -11.53 -34.15
C CYS A 16 39.00 -10.68 -32.87
N ILE A 17 39.20 -9.37 -32.94
CA ILE A 17 39.00 -8.47 -31.79
C ILE A 17 37.51 -8.36 -31.44
N LYS A 18 36.63 -8.22 -32.44
CA LYS A 18 35.17 -8.19 -32.25
C LYS A 18 34.62 -9.50 -31.68
N ALA A 19 35.18 -10.65 -32.09
CA ALA A 19 34.83 -11.95 -31.54
C ALA A 19 35.24 -12.12 -30.07
N ARG A 20 36.36 -11.52 -29.63
CA ARG A 20 36.80 -11.58 -28.22
C ARG A 20 36.01 -10.64 -27.30
N LEU A 21 35.52 -9.51 -27.81
CA LEU A 21 34.71 -8.54 -27.04
C LEU A 21 33.26 -9.01 -26.84
N ASN A 22 32.73 -9.85 -27.74
CA ASN A 22 31.39 -10.43 -27.63
C ASN A 22 31.28 -11.64 -26.67
N LYS A 23 32.12 -11.68 -25.62
CA LYS A 23 31.78 -12.49 -24.45
C LYS A 23 30.62 -11.79 -23.76
N SER A 24 29.40 -12.05 -24.25
CA SER A 24 28.18 -11.77 -23.50
C SER A 24 28.40 -12.29 -22.09
N HIS A 25 28.57 -11.39 -21.14
CA HIS A 25 28.46 -11.74 -19.73
C HIS A 25 27.17 -12.54 -19.62
N PRO A 26 27.20 -13.77 -19.08
CA PRO A 26 25.95 -14.48 -18.83
C PRO A 26 25.17 -13.53 -17.94
N LYS A 27 24.05 -13.01 -18.46
CA LYS A 27 23.12 -12.21 -17.67
C LYS A 27 22.84 -13.08 -16.46
N GLN A 28 23.41 -12.71 -15.31
CA GLN A 28 23.12 -13.39 -14.06
C GLN A 28 21.64 -13.16 -13.86
N ASN A 29 20.84 -14.16 -14.25
CA ASN A 29 19.47 -14.26 -13.86
C ASN A 29 19.54 -14.50 -12.35
N HIS A 30 19.74 -13.42 -11.59
CA HIS A 30 19.31 -13.35 -10.22
C HIS A 30 17.81 -13.67 -10.29
N ARG A 31 17.48 -14.95 -10.13
CA ARG A 31 16.15 -15.36 -9.74
C ARG A 31 15.96 -14.66 -8.41
N SER A 32 15.35 -13.48 -8.45
CA SER A 32 14.87 -12.80 -7.26
C SER A 32 14.05 -13.84 -6.54
N TYR A 33 14.58 -14.34 -5.43
CA TYR A 33 13.85 -15.22 -4.55
C TYR A 33 12.79 -14.32 -3.90
N TYR A 34 11.70 -14.10 -4.63
CA TYR A 34 10.54 -13.40 -4.13
C TYR A 34 9.96 -14.32 -3.07
N ARG A 35 10.37 -14.08 -1.82
CA ARG A 35 9.77 -14.71 -0.66
C ARG A 35 8.27 -14.41 -0.76
N PRO A 36 7.39 -15.42 -0.82
CA PRO A 36 5.96 -15.18 -0.91
C PRO A 36 5.55 -14.37 0.33
N MET A 37 4.94 -13.23 0.09
CA MET A 37 4.54 -12.32 1.14
C MET A 37 3.49 -12.99 2.04
N THR A 38 3.71 -12.92 3.35
CA THR A 38 2.76 -13.46 4.33
C THR A 38 1.44 -12.69 4.30
N HIS A 39 0.37 -13.29 4.81
CA HIS A 39 -0.94 -12.63 4.87
C HIS A 39 -0.89 -11.30 5.63
N GLN A 40 -0.25 -11.27 6.80
CA GLN A 40 -0.08 -10.06 7.61
C GLN A 40 0.68 -8.97 6.86
N GLN A 41 1.74 -9.33 6.14
CA GLN A 41 2.49 -8.39 5.33
C GLN A 41 1.67 -7.82 4.17
N LYS A 42 0.79 -8.62 3.55
CA LYS A 42 -0.14 -8.13 2.53
C LYS A 42 -1.13 -7.12 3.11
N LEU A 43 -1.68 -7.41 4.30
CA LEU A 43 -2.58 -6.50 5.00
C LEU A 43 -1.89 -5.18 5.36
N GLN A 44 -0.64 -5.27 5.83
CA GLN A 44 0.18 -4.10 6.11
C GLN A 44 0.40 -3.27 4.84
N LEU A 45 0.83 -3.86 3.72
CA LEU A 45 0.96 -3.10 2.47
C LEU A 45 -0.35 -2.46 1.99
N LYS A 46 -1.49 -3.11 2.26
CA LYS A 46 -2.80 -2.53 1.93
C LYS A 46 -3.06 -1.25 2.72
N SER A 47 -2.63 -1.12 3.97
CA SER A 47 -2.88 0.11 4.75
C SER A 47 -1.91 1.26 4.47
N TYR A 48 -0.71 0.97 3.96
CA TYR A 48 0.31 2.00 3.77
C TYR A 48 0.15 2.78 2.45
N HIS A 49 0.56 4.05 2.52
CA HIS A 49 0.83 4.90 1.36
C HIS A 49 2.25 4.63 0.84
N GLN A 50 2.46 4.76 -0.47
CA GLN A 50 3.80 4.65 -1.05
C GLN A 50 4.65 5.90 -0.77
N THR A 51 4.03 7.08 -0.76
CA THR A 51 4.68 8.36 -0.48
C THR A 51 3.83 9.27 0.43
N ASP A 52 4.44 10.26 1.07
CA ASP A 52 3.70 11.27 1.85
C ASP A 52 2.80 12.14 0.95
N SER A 53 3.20 12.36 -0.30
CA SER A 53 2.37 13.03 -1.30
C SER A 53 1.07 12.28 -1.58
N ASP A 54 1.11 10.94 -1.63
CA ASP A 54 -0.11 10.12 -1.80
C ASP A 54 -1.03 10.26 -0.59
N ARG A 55 -0.48 10.32 0.62
CA ARG A 55 -1.24 10.56 1.85
C ARG A 55 -1.96 11.90 1.82
N ILE A 56 -1.25 12.97 1.42
CA ILE A 56 -1.84 14.32 1.28
C ILE A 56 -2.92 14.33 0.20
N ARG A 57 -2.70 13.64 -0.92
CA ARG A 57 -3.68 13.54 -2.00
C ARG A 57 -4.96 12.85 -1.51
N GLU A 58 -4.85 11.73 -0.81
CA GLU A 58 -6.01 11.01 -0.26
C GLU A 58 -6.77 11.88 0.76
N LEU A 59 -6.06 12.63 1.61
CA LEU A 59 -6.69 13.59 2.52
C LEU A 59 -7.47 14.68 1.78
N ASN A 60 -6.93 15.21 0.68
CA ASN A 60 -7.58 16.26 -0.11
C ASN A 60 -8.77 15.75 -0.93
N LEU A 61 -8.89 14.45 -1.15
CA LEU A 61 -10.02 13.85 -1.87
C LEU A 61 -11.25 13.63 -0.97
N LEU A 62 -11.12 13.85 0.34
CA LEU A 62 -12.22 13.68 1.28
C LEU A 62 -13.28 14.77 1.12
N SER A 63 -14.55 14.38 1.23
CA SER A 63 -15.66 15.30 1.38
C SER A 63 -15.61 16.03 2.74
N ALA A 64 -16.42 17.08 2.90
CA ALA A 64 -16.54 17.78 4.17
C ALA A 64 -17.01 16.83 5.29
N ASN A 65 -17.98 15.95 4.99
CA ASN A 65 -18.51 14.99 5.95
C ASN A 65 -17.48 13.90 6.29
N GLU A 66 -16.77 13.38 5.28
CA GLU A 66 -15.67 12.44 5.45
C GLU A 66 -14.55 13.03 6.31
N SER A 67 -14.26 14.32 6.16
CA SER A 67 -13.27 15.04 6.97
C SER A 67 -13.70 15.20 8.44
N VAL A 68 -14.99 15.48 8.68
CA VAL A 68 -15.56 15.50 10.03
C VAL A 68 -15.52 14.11 10.66
N PHE A 69 -15.86 13.07 9.89
CA PHE A 69 -15.79 11.69 10.34
C PHE A 69 -14.36 11.27 10.68
N LEU A 70 -13.37 11.61 9.86
CA LEU A 70 -11.96 11.41 10.17
C LEU A 70 -11.56 12.04 11.51
N ARG A 71 -12.01 13.28 11.75
CA ARG A 71 -11.74 13.98 13.01
C ARG A 71 -12.37 13.25 14.20
N LEU A 72 -13.61 12.75 14.06
CA LEU A 72 -14.27 11.96 15.09
C LEU A 72 -13.54 10.65 15.37
N LEU A 73 -13.06 9.97 14.32
CA LEU A 73 -12.25 8.76 14.48
C LEU A 73 -10.96 9.08 15.24
N LYS A 74 -10.21 10.13 14.87
CA LYS A 74 -8.98 10.54 15.57
C LYS A 74 -9.23 10.88 17.04
N GLN A 75 -10.38 11.47 17.36
CA GLN A 75 -10.75 11.77 18.74
C GLN A 75 -11.14 10.52 19.54
N THR A 76 -11.67 9.49 18.88
CA THR A 76 -12.10 8.25 19.54
C THR A 76 -10.92 7.29 19.71
N PHE A 77 -10.08 7.17 18.69
CA PHE A 77 -8.94 6.27 18.60
C PHE A 77 -7.63 7.03 18.86
N ILE A 78 -7.50 7.63 20.06
CA ILE A 78 -6.38 8.53 20.39
C ILE A 78 -5.01 7.81 20.35
N ASP A 79 -4.98 6.56 20.81
CA ASP A 79 -3.75 5.77 20.90
C ASP A 79 -3.40 5.02 19.60
N PHE A 80 -4.21 5.17 18.56
CA PHE A 80 -4.07 4.46 17.29
C PHE A 80 -3.83 5.45 16.15
N ASP A 81 -3.14 4.99 15.12
CA ASP A 81 -3.00 5.78 13.90
C ASP A 81 -4.15 5.51 12.94
N ILE A 82 -4.51 6.51 12.15
CA ILE A 82 -5.55 6.38 11.13
C ILE A 82 -4.94 6.66 9.76
N ALA A 83 -4.87 5.62 8.94
CA ALA A 83 -4.53 5.72 7.54
C ALA A 83 -5.79 5.84 6.69
N ILE A 84 -5.68 6.48 5.52
CA ILE A 84 -6.82 6.71 4.63
C ILE A 84 -6.45 6.19 3.27
N LYS A 85 -7.22 5.27 2.70
CA LYS A 85 -6.92 4.74 1.37
C LYS A 85 -8.20 4.46 0.64
N GLN A 86 -8.36 5.02 -0.55
CA GLN A 86 -9.55 4.79 -1.38
C GLN A 86 -10.86 5.06 -0.60
N LYS A 87 -10.91 6.17 0.15
CA LYS A 87 -12.05 6.55 1.03
C LYS A 87 -12.35 5.62 2.21
N ARG A 88 -11.45 4.67 2.50
CA ARG A 88 -11.52 3.82 3.69
C ARG A 88 -10.59 4.36 4.76
N PHE A 89 -11.08 4.45 5.98
CA PHE A 89 -10.35 4.87 7.16
C PHE A 89 -9.89 3.64 7.92
N ILE A 90 -8.60 3.37 7.90
CA ILE A 90 -8.00 2.16 8.47
C ILE A 90 -7.38 2.54 9.80
N VAL A 91 -7.86 1.94 10.88
CA VAL A 91 -7.27 2.07 12.22
C VAL A 91 -6.08 1.13 12.34
N LEU A 92 -4.95 1.66 12.78
CA LEU A 92 -3.67 0.99 12.89
C LEU A 92 -3.21 0.97 14.35
N ASP A 93 -2.76 -0.20 14.81
CA ASP A 93 -2.09 -0.31 16.12
C ASP A 93 -0.70 0.36 16.10
N LYS A 94 -0.03 0.34 17.26
CA LYS A 94 1.36 0.79 17.47
C LYS A 94 2.34 0.16 16.48
N ASP A 95 2.14 -1.12 16.16
CA ASP A 95 2.95 -1.86 15.18
C ASP A 95 2.53 -1.59 13.72
N LYS A 96 1.65 -0.60 13.50
CA LYS A 96 1.09 -0.20 12.20
C LYS A 96 0.33 -1.33 11.48
N MET A 97 -0.16 -2.28 12.25
CA MET A 97 -1.02 -3.36 11.75
C MET A 97 -2.47 -2.90 11.73
N PRO A 98 -3.24 -3.21 10.66
CA PRO A 98 -4.62 -2.80 10.57
C PRO A 98 -5.52 -3.58 11.53
N CYS A 99 -6.29 -2.84 12.33
CA CYS A 99 -7.16 -3.37 13.37
C CYS A 99 -8.64 -3.31 13.00
N ALA A 100 -9.05 -2.27 12.30
CA ALA A 100 -10.42 -2.08 11.86
C ALA A 100 -10.43 -1.16 10.64
N ILE A 101 -11.44 -1.34 9.78
CA ILE A 101 -11.67 -0.52 8.61
C ILE A 101 -13.01 0.17 8.80
N PHE A 102 -13.05 1.47 8.56
CA PHE A 102 -14.27 2.28 8.59
C PHE A 102 -14.50 2.83 7.19
N GLU A 103 -15.71 2.67 6.67
CA GLU A 103 -16.12 3.27 5.41
C GLU A 103 -17.26 4.23 5.69
N TYR A 104 -17.09 5.50 5.31
CA TYR A 104 -18.14 6.49 5.42
C TYR A 104 -18.90 6.59 4.10
N ARG A 105 -20.23 6.55 4.17
CA ARG A 105 -21.13 6.78 3.05
C ARG A 105 -22.03 7.96 3.35
N ASP A 106 -22.13 8.88 2.40
CA ASP A 106 -23.10 9.96 2.52
C ASP A 106 -24.53 9.39 2.53
N GLY A 107 -25.35 9.96 3.41
CA GLY A 107 -26.74 9.55 3.56
C GLY A 107 -27.45 10.38 4.62
N THR A 108 -28.77 10.42 4.50
CA THR A 108 -29.65 11.14 5.44
C THR A 108 -30.06 10.28 6.64
N GLN A 109 -30.04 8.96 6.48
CA GLN A 109 -30.35 8.01 7.55
C GLN A 109 -29.07 7.39 8.10
N ALA A 110 -28.94 7.41 9.42
CA ALA A 110 -27.87 6.74 10.13
C ALA A 110 -28.01 5.22 9.96
N ILE A 111 -27.04 4.60 9.28
CA ILE A 111 -26.98 3.13 9.14
C ILE A 111 -25.57 2.70 9.51
N LYS A 112 -25.49 1.65 10.32
CA LYS A 112 -24.25 0.98 10.67
C LYS A 112 -24.34 -0.49 10.30
N LEU A 113 -23.36 -0.98 9.55
CA LEU A 113 -23.23 -2.39 9.20
C LEU A 113 -21.81 -2.84 9.53
N VAL A 114 -21.70 -3.99 10.20
CA VAL A 114 -20.41 -4.59 10.56
C VAL A 114 -20.24 -5.86 9.74
N ASP A 115 -19.14 -5.94 9.02
CA ASP A 115 -18.71 -7.10 8.23
C ASP A 115 -17.24 -7.41 8.56
N SER A 116 -16.60 -8.31 7.81
CA SER A 116 -15.18 -8.59 7.89
C SER A 116 -14.53 -8.62 6.52
N GLU A 117 -13.39 -7.94 6.37
CA GLU A 117 -12.55 -7.98 5.17
C GLU A 117 -11.17 -8.53 5.54
N ASP A 118 -10.76 -9.65 4.94
CA ASP A 118 -9.51 -10.35 5.24
C ASP A 118 -9.28 -10.64 6.75
N GLY A 119 -10.36 -10.86 7.51
CA GLY A 119 -10.32 -11.10 8.96
C GLY A 119 -10.27 -9.83 9.82
N ILE A 120 -10.31 -8.64 9.20
CA ILE A 120 -10.36 -7.34 9.87
C ILE A 120 -11.81 -6.86 9.90
N PRO A 121 -12.35 -6.37 11.03
CA PRO A 121 -13.70 -5.85 11.09
C PRO A 121 -13.86 -4.61 10.19
N LEU A 122 -14.87 -4.63 9.33
CA LEU A 122 -15.27 -3.55 8.43
C LEU A 122 -16.56 -2.90 8.96
N HIS A 123 -16.46 -1.64 9.36
CA HIS A 123 -17.54 -0.84 9.88
C HIS A 123 -18.01 0.13 8.80
N LEU A 124 -19.14 -0.19 8.19
CA LEU A 124 -19.80 0.69 7.24
C LEU A 124 -20.70 1.67 7.98
N TYR A 125 -20.51 2.95 7.71
CA TYR A 125 -21.15 4.05 8.39
C TYR A 125 -21.83 4.96 7.38
N LYS A 126 -23.13 5.19 7.55
CA LYS A 126 -23.92 6.06 6.69
C LYS A 126 -24.46 7.25 7.49
N GLY A 127 -24.31 8.46 6.96
CA GLY A 127 -24.84 9.69 7.57
C GLY A 127 -24.15 10.14 8.86
N LEU A 128 -24.69 11.15 9.55
CA LEU A 128 -24.12 11.66 10.80
C LEU A 128 -24.38 10.67 11.94
N ILE A 129 -23.36 9.89 12.28
CA ILE A 129 -23.43 8.91 13.37
C ILE A 129 -23.12 9.56 14.71
N SER A 130 -23.77 9.05 15.75
CA SER A 130 -23.51 9.46 17.14
C SER A 130 -22.11 9.06 17.60
N SER A 131 -21.41 9.96 18.28
CA SER A 131 -20.09 9.68 18.88
C SER A 131 -20.12 8.53 19.90
N SER A 132 -21.29 8.24 20.48
CA SER A 132 -21.53 7.09 21.37
C SER A 132 -21.35 5.75 20.67
N GLU A 133 -21.83 5.59 19.43
CA GLU A 133 -21.70 4.32 18.70
C GLU A 133 -20.25 4.01 18.32
N LEU A 134 -19.48 5.05 17.97
CA LEU A 134 -18.05 4.96 17.71
C LEU A 134 -17.28 4.52 18.96
N LYS A 135 -17.66 5.02 20.14
CA LYS A 135 -17.05 4.60 21.41
C LYS A 135 -17.32 3.13 21.73
N ILE A 136 -18.52 2.64 21.43
CA ILE A 136 -18.85 1.22 21.60
C ILE A 136 -17.95 0.36 20.69
N ASP A 137 -17.76 0.77 19.43
CA ASP A 137 -16.87 0.05 18.51
C ASP A 137 -15.42 0.08 18.96
N TYR A 138 -14.95 1.22 19.46
CA TYR A 138 -13.62 1.33 20.06
C TYR A 138 -13.42 0.30 21.18
N GLN A 139 -14.38 0.17 22.11
CA GLN A 139 -14.30 -0.83 23.19
C GLN A 139 -14.32 -2.27 22.65
N ASN A 140 -15.17 -2.55 21.65
CA ASN A 140 -15.26 -3.86 21.03
C ASN A 140 -14.00 -4.26 20.26
N ILE A 141 -13.35 -3.30 19.61
CA ILE A 141 -12.09 -3.51 18.91
C ILE A 141 -11.01 -3.78 19.94
N ILE A 142 -10.82 -2.88 20.91
CA ILE A 142 -9.73 -2.99 21.89
C ILE A 142 -9.83 -4.23 22.77
N SER A 143 -11.03 -4.63 23.18
CA SER A 143 -11.22 -5.86 23.94
C SER A 143 -10.74 -7.11 23.22
N LYS A 144 -10.64 -7.09 21.87
CA LYS A 144 -10.04 -8.20 21.08
C LYS A 144 -8.52 -8.14 21.00
N TYR A 145 -7.90 -6.99 21.28
CA TYR A 145 -6.44 -6.78 21.22
C TYR A 145 -5.76 -6.82 22.59
N LYS A 146 -6.54 -6.93 23.67
CA LYS A 146 -6.06 -7.02 25.06
C LYS A 146 -5.99 -8.46 25.53
#